data_AF-S3NYA4-F1
#
_entry.id   AF-S3NYA4-F1
#
_cell.length_a   1.000
_cell.length_b   1.000
_cell.length_c   1.000
_cell.angle_alpha   90.00
_cell.angle_beta   90.00
_cell.angle_gamma   90.00
#
_symmetry.space_group_name_H-M   'P 1'
#
loop_
_entity.id
_entity.type
_entity.pdbx_description
1 polymer ?
#
loop_
_entity_poly.entity_id
_entity_poly.type
_entity_poly.pdbx_seq_one_letter_code
_entity_poly.pdbx_strand_id
1 'polypeptide(L)'
;MSIKVFIQGSCVTRDAFPFSEGYDIVHYGARSSLATLASNKINANYDLSSISSDFQRRMLVDDHNRNLLANIEDKDFDIFILDFIDERDGLINIDGNGFVTNLPEFRSLDLEKQSSQVLKIEPRSDELFNLFCSGFDRLYSKLVEINKQDCCCINQVYWAKIKDDGTKIYGNTDYIDEENKFLEKIYNYIRQNYSDVRFMTYESSKLIANSKHKWGLTPFHYVDDVYKTFLSNLEKKLASLVYIIDITQNKFRDNLFFAGIIDSNLNLEYAAYLYKNGEKIDDIFYQSMPIFKFKYDGDGDYMIRLFCRVKGTNIKNTQYSVPIKF
;
A
#
# COMPACT_ATOMS: atom_id res chain seq x y z
N MET A 1 -5.83 10.40 -15.08
CA MET A 1 -4.57 9.99 -14.40
C MET A 1 -5.00 9.15 -13.21
N SER A 2 -4.29 8.07 -12.95
CA SER A 2 -4.56 7.12 -11.87
C SER A 2 -3.47 7.23 -10.80
N ILE A 3 -3.78 6.85 -9.58
CA ILE A 3 -2.83 6.73 -8.47
C ILE A 3 -1.95 5.51 -8.73
N LYS A 4 -0.65 5.71 -8.81
CA LYS A 4 0.34 4.67 -9.05
C LYS A 4 0.62 3.91 -7.76
N VAL A 5 0.31 2.61 -7.76
CA VAL A 5 0.41 1.73 -6.60
C VAL A 5 1.58 0.77 -6.79
N PHE A 6 2.53 0.82 -5.87
CA PHE A 6 3.55 -0.21 -5.71
C PHE A 6 3.07 -1.17 -4.62
N ILE A 7 2.98 -2.46 -4.94
CA ILE A 7 2.59 -3.50 -3.98
C ILE A 7 3.78 -4.43 -3.76
N GLN A 8 4.13 -4.67 -2.51
CA GLN A 8 5.00 -5.77 -2.10
C GLN A 8 4.25 -6.62 -1.06
N GLY A 9 3.78 -7.79 -1.47
CA GLY A 9 2.97 -8.64 -0.62
C GLY A 9 2.18 -9.68 -1.42
N SER A 10 1.10 -10.16 -0.84
CA SER A 10 0.35 -11.28 -1.39
C SER A 10 -0.78 -10.84 -2.34
N CYS A 11 -1.54 -11.82 -2.81
CA CYS A 11 -2.77 -11.56 -3.56
C CYS A 11 -3.81 -10.79 -2.73
N VAL A 12 -3.70 -10.78 -1.40
CA VAL A 12 -4.67 -10.13 -0.50
C VAL A 12 -4.77 -8.63 -0.77
N THR A 13 -3.65 -7.97 -1.04
CA THR A 13 -3.65 -6.55 -1.38
C THR A 13 -3.98 -6.32 -2.86
N ARG A 14 -3.33 -7.08 -3.76
CA ARG A 14 -3.52 -6.93 -5.22
C ARG A 14 -4.97 -7.14 -5.65
N ASP A 15 -5.62 -8.18 -5.13
CA ASP A 15 -6.97 -8.57 -5.55
C ASP A 15 -8.06 -7.61 -5.09
N ALA A 16 -7.71 -6.58 -4.30
CA ALA A 16 -8.63 -5.51 -3.98
C ALA A 16 -8.83 -4.49 -5.11
N PHE A 17 -7.79 -4.22 -5.90
CA PHE A 17 -7.84 -3.15 -6.91
C PHE A 17 -8.86 -3.35 -8.04
N PRO A 18 -9.27 -4.57 -8.44
CA PRO A 18 -10.40 -4.75 -9.35
C PRO A 18 -11.74 -4.18 -8.84
N PHE A 19 -11.89 -3.90 -7.55
CA PHE A 19 -13.11 -3.33 -6.96
C PHE A 19 -13.13 -1.79 -6.91
N SER A 20 -12.08 -1.11 -7.38
CA SER A 20 -12.03 0.36 -7.45
C SER A 20 -11.37 0.83 -8.74
N GLU A 21 -11.78 2.01 -9.20
CA GLU A 21 -11.19 2.68 -10.36
C GLU A 21 -10.20 3.77 -9.91
N GLY A 22 -9.37 4.25 -10.83
CA GLY A 22 -8.45 5.36 -10.55
C GLY A 22 -7.14 4.95 -9.87
N TYR A 23 -6.83 3.65 -9.82
CA TYR A 23 -5.53 3.12 -9.40
C TYR A 23 -4.84 2.42 -10.58
N ASP A 24 -3.51 2.50 -10.62
CA ASP A 24 -2.66 1.81 -11.58
C ASP A 24 -1.55 1.07 -10.83
N ILE A 25 -1.52 -0.26 -10.91
CA ILE A 25 -0.52 -1.07 -10.23
C ILE A 25 0.76 -1.04 -11.07
N VAL A 26 1.69 -0.17 -10.70
CA VAL A 26 2.97 0.01 -11.41
C VAL A 26 3.99 -1.08 -11.06
N HIS A 27 3.83 -1.73 -9.92
CA HIS A 27 4.62 -2.88 -9.51
C HIS A 27 3.83 -3.81 -8.58
N TYR A 28 4.02 -5.11 -8.76
CA TYR A 28 3.51 -6.14 -7.86
C TYR A 28 4.61 -7.17 -7.60
N GLY A 29 5.30 -6.97 -6.48
CA GLY A 29 6.21 -7.93 -5.89
C GLY A 29 5.44 -8.89 -5.00
N ALA A 30 5.59 -10.18 -5.22
CA ALA A 30 4.78 -11.21 -4.57
C ALA A 30 5.61 -12.37 -4.09
N ARG A 31 5.15 -13.04 -3.02
CA ARG A 31 5.76 -14.28 -2.50
C ARG A 31 7.25 -14.12 -2.20
N SER A 32 7.64 -12.97 -1.68
CA SER A 32 8.99 -12.69 -1.23
C SER A 32 8.93 -12.15 0.19
N SER A 33 9.50 -12.90 1.12
CA SER A 33 9.65 -12.52 2.51
C SER A 33 10.63 -11.36 2.62
N LEU A 34 10.30 -10.33 3.39
CA LEU A 34 11.23 -9.22 3.62
C LEU A 34 12.48 -9.67 4.38
N ALA A 35 12.42 -10.79 5.10
CA ALA A 35 13.57 -11.37 5.78
C ALA A 35 14.72 -11.73 4.82
N THR A 36 14.45 -11.99 3.54
CA THR A 36 15.51 -12.26 2.56
C THR A 36 16.42 -11.06 2.35
N LEU A 37 15.90 -9.83 2.49
CA LEU A 37 16.68 -8.59 2.39
C LEU A 37 17.78 -8.50 3.43
N ALA A 38 17.67 -9.21 4.57
CA ALA A 38 18.69 -9.24 5.61
C ALA A 38 19.84 -10.23 5.31
N SER A 39 19.69 -11.09 4.32
CA SER A 39 20.69 -12.09 3.94
C SER A 39 21.49 -11.68 2.70
N ASN A 40 22.63 -12.32 2.47
CA ASN A 40 23.40 -12.15 1.23
C ASN A 40 22.57 -12.57 0.01
N LYS A 41 22.93 -12.04 -1.17
CA LYS A 41 22.38 -12.55 -2.44
C LYS A 41 22.83 -13.99 -2.65
N ILE A 42 21.98 -14.76 -3.32
CA ILE A 42 22.36 -16.10 -3.76
C ILE A 42 23.32 -15.96 -4.96
N ASN A 43 24.34 -16.82 -5.03
CA ASN A 43 25.30 -16.84 -6.14
C ASN A 43 24.97 -17.91 -7.18
N ALA A 44 24.21 -18.94 -6.78
CA ALA A 44 23.83 -20.04 -7.66
C ALA A 44 22.90 -19.57 -8.79
N ASN A 45 23.24 -19.87 -10.04
CA ASN A 45 22.29 -19.71 -11.15
C ASN A 45 21.36 -20.92 -11.21
N TYR A 46 20.05 -20.69 -11.12
CA TYR A 46 19.05 -21.75 -11.21
C TYR A 46 18.48 -21.81 -12.62
N ASP A 47 18.35 -23.02 -13.15
CA ASP A 47 17.56 -23.24 -14.35
C ASP A 47 16.06 -23.18 -13.99
N LEU A 48 15.39 -22.12 -14.43
CA LEU A 48 13.96 -21.90 -14.23
C LEU A 48 13.12 -22.35 -15.44
N SER A 49 13.72 -23.04 -16.42
CA SER A 49 13.05 -23.44 -17.67
C SER A 49 11.85 -24.36 -17.45
N SER A 50 11.85 -25.14 -16.36
CA SER A 50 10.77 -26.04 -15.98
C SER A 50 9.53 -25.32 -15.44
N ILE A 51 9.68 -24.06 -14.98
CA ILE A 51 8.59 -23.26 -14.44
C ILE A 51 7.94 -22.56 -15.62
N SER A 52 6.75 -22.98 -16.05
CA SER A 52 6.12 -22.46 -17.27
C SER A 52 5.57 -21.03 -17.12
N SER A 53 5.18 -20.63 -15.91
CA SER A 53 4.58 -19.31 -15.64
C SER A 53 5.62 -18.19 -15.55
N ASP A 54 5.49 -17.19 -16.41
CA ASP A 54 6.29 -15.94 -16.36
C ASP A 54 6.21 -15.25 -15.01
N PHE A 55 5.02 -15.25 -14.41
CA PHE A 55 4.79 -14.65 -13.11
C PHE A 55 5.61 -15.34 -12.02
N GLN A 56 5.51 -16.68 -11.95
CA GLN A 56 6.28 -17.47 -10.97
C GLN A 56 7.79 -17.31 -11.18
N ARG A 57 8.27 -17.37 -12.44
CA ARG A 57 9.69 -17.13 -12.74
C ARG A 57 10.16 -15.78 -12.24
N ARG A 58 9.40 -14.70 -12.52
CA ARG A 58 9.75 -13.34 -12.07
C ARG A 58 9.84 -13.27 -10.55
N MET A 59 8.92 -13.87 -9.80
CA MET A 59 8.93 -13.84 -8.33
C MET A 59 10.18 -14.49 -7.76
N LEU A 60 10.58 -15.64 -8.30
CA LEU A 60 11.82 -16.32 -7.88
C LEU A 60 13.04 -15.47 -8.18
N VAL A 61 13.11 -14.88 -9.37
CA VAL A 61 14.20 -13.98 -9.78
C VAL A 61 14.27 -12.74 -8.89
N ASP A 62 13.12 -12.14 -8.58
CA ASP A 62 13.03 -10.93 -7.77
C ASP A 62 13.48 -11.18 -6.34
N ASP A 63 13.01 -12.28 -5.73
CA ASP A 63 13.42 -12.67 -4.39
C ASP A 63 14.91 -13.01 -4.37
N HIS A 64 15.37 -13.87 -5.30
CA HIS A 64 16.77 -14.27 -5.44
C HIS A 64 17.74 -13.07 -5.52
N ASN A 65 17.44 -12.11 -6.38
CA ASN A 65 18.32 -10.98 -6.67
C ASN A 65 18.13 -9.79 -5.72
N ARG A 66 17.13 -9.86 -4.83
CA ARG A 66 16.67 -8.75 -3.98
C ARG A 66 16.21 -7.56 -4.80
N ASN A 67 15.52 -7.81 -5.92
CA ASN A 67 15.13 -6.77 -6.87
C ASN A 67 14.17 -5.74 -6.28
N LEU A 68 13.50 -6.04 -5.15
CA LEU A 68 12.63 -5.09 -4.47
C LEU A 68 13.28 -3.71 -4.27
N LEU A 69 14.53 -3.65 -3.82
CA LEU A 69 15.20 -2.37 -3.55
C LEU A 69 15.46 -1.58 -4.84
N ALA A 70 15.88 -2.25 -5.92
CA ALA A 70 16.07 -1.62 -7.23
C ALA A 70 14.73 -1.19 -7.86
N ASN A 71 13.71 -2.04 -7.75
CA ASN A 71 12.37 -1.74 -8.23
C ASN A 71 11.78 -0.49 -7.54
N ILE A 72 12.06 -0.28 -6.25
CA ILE A 72 11.63 0.92 -5.53
C ILE A 72 12.27 2.19 -6.09
N GLU A 73 13.52 2.13 -6.56
CA GLU A 73 14.17 3.28 -7.20
C GLU A 73 13.66 3.53 -8.62
N ASP A 74 13.47 2.45 -9.38
CA ASP A 74 13.17 2.52 -10.81
C ASP A 74 11.71 2.85 -11.12
N LYS A 75 10.80 2.61 -10.17
CA LYS A 75 9.36 2.76 -10.38
C LYS A 75 8.87 4.09 -9.80
N ASP A 76 8.15 4.82 -10.63
CA ASP A 76 7.39 5.98 -10.16
C ASP A 76 6.06 5.51 -9.55
N PHE A 77 5.89 5.74 -8.24
CA PHE A 77 4.68 5.39 -7.49
C PHE A 77 4.26 6.50 -6.53
N ASP A 78 2.95 6.61 -6.30
CA ASP A 78 2.34 7.55 -5.35
C ASP A 78 2.18 6.90 -3.97
N ILE A 79 1.99 5.57 -3.93
CA ILE A 79 1.77 4.81 -2.70
C ILE A 79 2.48 3.46 -2.75
N PHE A 80 3.05 3.06 -1.62
CA PHE A 80 3.72 1.78 -1.42
C PHE A 80 2.98 0.96 -0.38
N ILE A 81 2.46 -0.20 -0.76
CA ILE A 81 1.60 -1.02 0.10
C ILE A 81 2.24 -2.37 0.38
N LEU A 82 2.35 -2.69 1.67
CA LEU A 82 2.84 -3.95 2.19
C LEU A 82 1.73 -4.79 2.80
N ASP A 83 1.80 -6.11 2.60
CA ASP A 83 1.17 -7.10 3.48
C ASP A 83 2.13 -8.26 3.74
N PHE A 84 1.95 -8.95 4.87
CA PHE A 84 2.92 -9.95 5.35
C PHE A 84 2.38 -11.38 5.33
N ILE A 85 1.35 -11.65 4.52
CA ILE A 85 0.75 -12.98 4.41
C ILE A 85 1.76 -14.00 3.85
N ASP A 86 2.75 -13.55 3.08
CA ASP A 86 3.79 -14.39 2.48
C ASP A 86 4.93 -14.77 3.44
N GLU A 87 5.02 -14.16 4.62
CA GLU A 87 5.99 -14.55 5.66
C GLU A 87 5.76 -15.97 6.21
N ARG A 88 4.60 -16.56 5.93
CA ARG A 88 4.22 -17.94 6.27
C ARG A 88 5.15 -19.01 5.67
N ASP A 89 5.87 -18.69 4.61
CA ASP A 89 6.59 -19.69 3.81
C ASP A 89 7.97 -20.02 4.43
N GLY A 90 8.51 -19.17 5.32
CA GLY A 90 9.84 -19.32 5.89
C GLY A 90 10.95 -19.14 4.85
N LEU A 91 12.20 -19.48 5.20
CA LEU A 91 13.36 -19.31 4.31
C LEU A 91 14.12 -20.61 4.08
N ILE A 92 14.81 -20.67 2.95
CA ILE A 92 15.71 -21.76 2.58
C ILE A 92 17.02 -21.20 2.02
N ASN A 93 18.13 -21.73 2.49
CA ASN A 93 19.47 -21.49 1.94
C ASN A 93 19.89 -22.75 1.20
N ILE A 94 20.09 -22.59 -0.10
CA ILE A 94 20.32 -23.69 -1.04
C ILE A 94 21.81 -23.76 -1.42
N ASP A 95 22.52 -22.63 -1.47
CA ASP A 95 23.90 -22.54 -1.96
C ASP A 95 24.94 -22.31 -0.85
N GLY A 96 24.51 -22.25 0.40
CA GLY A 96 25.34 -21.95 1.56
C GLY A 96 25.64 -20.46 1.77
N ASN A 97 25.19 -19.56 0.88
CA ASN A 97 25.52 -18.13 0.95
C ASN A 97 24.36 -17.26 1.43
N GLY A 98 23.18 -17.41 0.83
CA GLY A 98 22.03 -16.53 1.06
C GLY A 98 20.72 -17.29 1.21
N PHE A 99 19.71 -16.64 1.77
CA PHE A 99 18.37 -17.22 1.94
C PHE A 99 17.41 -16.74 0.85
N VAL A 100 16.54 -17.61 0.35
CA VAL A 100 15.34 -17.22 -0.40
C VAL A 100 14.10 -17.67 0.36
N THR A 101 12.98 -17.06 0.03
CA THR A 101 11.66 -17.47 0.50
C THR A 101 11.43 -18.92 0.07
N ASN A 102 11.04 -19.77 1.00
CA ASN A 102 10.93 -21.21 0.77
C ASN A 102 9.63 -21.56 0.03
N LEU A 103 9.55 -21.13 -1.23
CA LEU A 103 8.38 -21.28 -2.09
C LEU A 103 8.23 -22.69 -2.66
N PRO A 104 6.98 -23.16 -2.91
CA PRO A 104 6.72 -24.43 -3.60
C PRO A 104 7.45 -24.56 -4.94
N GLU A 105 7.56 -23.47 -5.69
CA GLU A 105 8.23 -23.43 -6.99
C GLU A 105 9.73 -23.71 -6.86
N PHE A 106 10.41 -23.15 -5.85
CA PHE A 106 11.81 -23.50 -5.56
C PHE A 106 11.95 -24.96 -5.11
N ARG A 107 11.01 -25.47 -4.29
CA ARG A 107 11.02 -26.87 -3.85
C ARG A 107 10.86 -27.84 -5.02
N SER A 108 10.08 -27.46 -6.05
CA SER A 108 9.85 -28.29 -7.25
C SER A 108 11.09 -28.47 -8.13
N LEU A 109 12.11 -27.63 -7.95
CA LEU A 109 13.37 -27.70 -8.68
C LEU A 109 14.34 -28.74 -8.09
N ASP A 110 13.96 -29.45 -7.02
CA ASP A 110 14.77 -30.50 -6.38
C ASP A 110 16.17 -30.00 -5.96
N LEU A 111 16.32 -28.70 -5.71
CA LEU A 111 17.62 -28.06 -5.43
C LEU A 111 18.28 -28.61 -4.16
N GLU A 112 17.47 -29.15 -3.25
CA GLU A 112 17.95 -29.86 -2.05
C GLU A 112 18.78 -31.09 -2.37
N LYS A 113 18.58 -31.72 -3.55
CA LYS A 113 19.41 -32.85 -4.02
C LYS A 113 20.74 -32.40 -4.62
N GLN A 114 20.87 -31.10 -4.92
CA GLN A 114 22.06 -30.52 -5.55
C GLN A 114 23.02 -29.92 -4.51
N SER A 115 22.62 -29.83 -3.25
CA SER A 115 23.39 -29.22 -2.17
C SER A 115 23.45 -30.12 -0.94
N SER A 116 24.65 -30.30 -0.38
CA SER A 116 24.88 -31.11 0.82
C SER A 116 24.51 -30.38 2.13
N GLN A 117 24.13 -29.10 2.09
CA GLN A 117 23.88 -28.27 3.27
C GLN A 117 22.68 -27.33 3.06
N VAL A 118 21.49 -27.92 2.92
CA VAL A 118 20.25 -27.12 2.91
C VAL A 118 19.95 -26.65 4.33
N LEU A 119 19.97 -25.34 4.56
CA LEU A 119 19.51 -24.74 5.81
C LEU A 119 18.12 -24.16 5.62
N LYS A 120 17.25 -24.35 6.60
CA LYS A 120 15.88 -23.82 6.60
C LYS A 120 15.68 -22.96 7.84
N ILE A 121 14.98 -21.85 7.65
CA ILE A 121 14.48 -21.04 8.75
C ILE A 121 12.97 -21.24 8.76
N GLU A 122 12.51 -21.85 9.85
CA GLU A 122 11.12 -22.23 9.99
C GLU A 122 10.20 -21.01 10.06
N PRO A 123 9.00 -21.07 9.47
CA PRO A 123 7.97 -20.06 9.64
C PRO A 123 7.73 -19.76 11.11
N ARG A 124 7.45 -18.49 11.41
CA ARG A 124 7.10 -17.98 12.75
C ARG A 124 8.20 -18.09 13.82
N SER A 125 9.39 -18.54 13.45
CA SER A 125 10.53 -18.60 14.37
C SER A 125 11.03 -17.21 14.79
N ASP A 126 11.70 -17.14 15.94
CA ASP A 126 12.37 -15.91 16.37
C ASP A 126 13.51 -15.50 15.41
N GLU A 127 14.16 -16.48 14.78
CA GLU A 127 15.17 -16.24 13.76
C GLU A 127 14.56 -15.57 12.52
N LEU A 128 13.43 -16.07 12.01
CA LEU A 128 12.71 -15.42 10.91
C LEU A 128 12.30 -14.00 11.29
N PHE A 129 11.78 -13.81 12.51
CA PHE A 129 11.39 -12.48 13.00
C PHE A 129 12.57 -11.50 13.01
N ASN A 130 13.74 -11.91 13.51
CA ASN A 130 14.91 -11.04 13.59
C ASN A 130 15.43 -10.66 12.19
N LEU A 131 15.42 -11.61 11.25
CA LEU A 131 15.74 -11.33 9.84
C LEU A 131 14.70 -10.43 9.19
N PHE A 132 13.41 -10.65 9.47
CA PHE A 132 12.33 -9.77 9.01
C PHE A 132 12.56 -8.33 9.48
N CYS A 133 12.84 -8.12 10.77
CA CYS A 133 13.13 -6.79 11.32
C CYS A 133 14.30 -6.11 10.57
N SER A 134 15.41 -6.83 10.42
CA SER A 134 16.59 -6.33 9.69
C SER A 134 16.30 -6.06 8.20
N GLY A 135 15.43 -6.86 7.59
CA GLY A 135 15.00 -6.69 6.20
C GLY A 135 14.08 -5.49 6.03
N PHE A 136 13.15 -5.29 6.96
CA PHE A 136 12.29 -4.12 7.01
C PHE A 136 13.10 -2.84 7.24
N ASP A 137 14.11 -2.86 8.12
CA ASP A 137 15.05 -1.75 8.33
C ASP A 137 15.72 -1.33 7.01
N ARG A 138 16.20 -2.30 6.21
CA ARG A 138 16.82 -2.05 4.90
C ARG A 138 15.83 -1.46 3.90
N LEU A 139 14.62 -2.03 3.83
CA LEU A 139 13.54 -1.52 2.98
C LEU A 139 13.17 -0.08 3.35
N TYR A 140 12.94 0.19 4.63
CA TYR A 140 12.53 1.51 5.10
C TYR A 140 13.63 2.55 4.90
N SER A 141 14.90 2.19 5.18
CA SER A 141 16.05 3.04 4.87
C SER A 141 16.09 3.42 3.39
N LYS A 142 15.76 2.48 2.49
CA LYS A 142 15.67 2.75 1.06
C LYS A 142 14.56 3.73 0.72
N LEU A 143 13.38 3.59 1.33
CA LEU A 143 12.27 4.53 1.14
C LEU A 143 12.63 5.93 1.63
N VAL A 144 13.34 6.05 2.76
CA VAL A 144 13.84 7.33 3.29
C VAL A 144 14.85 7.96 2.32
N GLU A 145 15.80 7.18 1.79
CA GLU A 145 16.80 7.64 0.83
C GLU A 145 16.19 8.32 -0.39
N ILE A 146 15.05 7.80 -0.87
CA ILE A 146 14.32 8.34 -2.03
C ILE A 146 13.16 9.29 -1.65
N ASN A 147 13.05 9.69 -0.38
CA ASN A 147 11.98 10.55 0.16
C ASN A 147 10.54 10.01 -0.09
N LYS A 148 10.34 8.70 0.02
CA LYS A 148 9.05 8.01 -0.17
C LYS A 148 8.54 7.29 1.09
N GLN A 149 9.14 7.52 2.25
CA GLN A 149 8.73 6.88 3.51
C GLN A 149 7.28 7.23 3.90
N ASP A 150 6.81 8.44 3.60
CA ASP A 150 5.44 8.90 3.90
C ASP A 150 4.35 8.21 3.07
N CYS A 151 4.76 7.60 1.96
CA CYS A 151 3.90 6.82 1.07
C CYS A 151 3.74 5.36 1.53
N CYS A 152 4.47 4.93 2.56
CA CYS A 152 4.47 3.54 3.03
C CYS A 152 3.23 3.21 3.88
N CYS A 153 2.43 2.27 3.40
CA CYS A 153 1.22 1.78 4.02
C CYS A 153 1.28 0.26 4.23
N ILE A 154 0.73 -0.21 5.33
CA ILE A 154 0.59 -1.63 5.65
C ILE A 154 -0.88 -2.00 5.61
N ASN A 155 -1.23 -2.98 4.79
CA ASN A 155 -2.46 -3.72 4.89
C ASN A 155 -2.37 -4.68 6.08
N GLN A 156 -2.86 -4.26 7.25
CA GLN A 156 -2.77 -5.02 8.51
C GLN A 156 -3.85 -6.11 8.55
N VAL A 157 -3.64 -7.15 7.77
CA VAL A 157 -4.58 -8.25 7.60
C VAL A 157 -4.16 -9.47 8.40
N TYR A 158 -5.15 -10.23 8.88
CA TYR A 158 -4.98 -11.47 9.62
C TYR A 158 -5.77 -12.60 8.97
N TRP A 159 -5.36 -13.82 9.18
CA TRP A 159 -5.98 -15.01 8.62
C TRP A 159 -7.35 -15.26 9.25
N ALA A 160 -8.34 -15.49 8.40
CA ALA A 160 -9.71 -15.78 8.78
C ALA A 160 -9.84 -17.16 9.41
N LYS A 161 -10.60 -17.25 10.50
CA LYS A 161 -10.94 -18.52 11.16
C LYS A 161 -12.26 -19.11 10.70
N ILE A 162 -13.14 -18.25 10.17
CA ILE A 162 -14.47 -18.61 9.69
C ILE A 162 -14.59 -18.32 8.20
N LYS A 163 -15.51 -19.02 7.55
CA LYS A 163 -15.87 -18.78 6.16
C LYS A 163 -17.27 -18.18 6.05
N ASP A 164 -17.67 -17.85 4.82
CA ASP A 164 -18.89 -17.16 4.44
C ASP A 164 -20.21 -17.79 4.93
N ASP A 165 -20.22 -19.09 5.27
CA ASP A 165 -21.37 -19.77 5.89
C ASP A 165 -21.40 -19.71 7.43
N GLY A 166 -20.45 -18.99 8.05
CA GLY A 166 -20.30 -18.85 9.50
C GLY A 166 -19.61 -20.02 10.20
N THR A 167 -19.26 -21.09 9.47
CA THR A 167 -18.52 -22.23 10.03
C THR A 167 -17.02 -21.98 10.05
N LYS A 168 -16.28 -22.79 10.82
CA LYS A 168 -14.82 -22.77 10.80
C LYS A 168 -14.31 -23.13 9.41
N ILE A 169 -13.22 -22.48 9.00
CA ILE A 169 -12.58 -22.78 7.71
C ILE A 169 -12.07 -24.22 7.64
N TYR A 170 -11.45 -24.69 8.72
CA TYR A 170 -10.95 -26.05 8.89
C TYR A 170 -11.37 -26.60 10.26
N GLY A 171 -11.27 -27.93 10.43
CA GLY A 171 -11.58 -28.58 11.71
C GLY A 171 -10.67 -28.14 12.87
N ASN A 172 -9.38 -27.92 12.58
CA ASN A 172 -8.40 -27.34 13.51
C ASN A 172 -7.92 -25.98 12.94
N THR A 173 -7.86 -24.96 13.80
CA THR A 173 -7.43 -23.59 13.46
C THR A 173 -6.22 -23.11 14.27
N ASP A 174 -5.54 -23.99 15.02
CA ASP A 174 -4.40 -23.64 15.88
C ASP A 174 -3.24 -23.03 15.07
N TYR A 175 -2.98 -23.56 13.88
CA TYR A 175 -1.96 -22.98 13.00
C TYR A 175 -2.33 -21.56 12.55
N ILE A 176 -3.63 -21.28 12.34
CA ILE A 176 -4.12 -19.93 12.01
C ILE A 176 -3.88 -18.98 13.19
N ASP A 177 -4.07 -19.47 14.42
CA ASP A 177 -3.77 -18.73 15.63
C ASP A 177 -2.28 -18.41 15.77
N GLU A 178 -1.41 -19.37 15.47
CA GLU A 178 0.04 -19.17 15.47
C GLU A 178 0.50 -18.20 14.38
N GLU A 179 -0.04 -18.29 13.16
CA GLU A 179 0.23 -17.32 12.08
C GLU A 179 -0.21 -15.91 12.48
N ASN A 180 -1.41 -15.77 13.02
CA ASN A 180 -1.92 -14.46 13.45
C ASN A 180 -1.12 -13.87 14.60
N LYS A 181 -0.62 -14.69 15.54
CA LYS A 181 0.30 -14.24 16.60
C LYS A 181 1.63 -13.75 16.03
N PHE A 182 2.14 -14.41 15.00
CA PHE A 182 3.37 -13.98 14.34
C PHE A 182 3.18 -12.66 13.58
N LEU A 183 2.08 -12.53 12.83
CA LEU A 183 1.69 -11.27 12.18
C LEU A 183 1.53 -10.13 13.20
N GLU A 184 0.86 -10.38 14.33
CA GLU A 184 0.73 -9.44 15.44
C GLU A 184 2.10 -8.95 15.93
N LYS A 185 3.07 -9.87 16.09
CA LYS A 185 4.45 -9.56 16.49
C LYS A 185 5.12 -8.63 15.47
N ILE A 186 5.00 -8.92 14.18
CA ILE A 186 5.50 -8.09 13.07
C ILE A 186 4.87 -6.68 13.11
N TYR A 187 3.54 -6.60 13.17
CA TYR A 187 2.83 -5.32 13.16
C TYR A 187 3.18 -4.46 14.38
N ASN A 188 3.34 -5.08 15.54
CA ASN A 188 3.74 -4.38 16.76
C ASN A 188 5.17 -3.85 16.67
N TYR A 189 6.11 -4.62 16.12
CA TYR A 189 7.46 -4.14 15.86
C TYR A 189 7.46 -2.91 14.95
N ILE A 190 6.75 -2.97 13.82
CA ILE A 190 6.75 -1.84 12.88
C ILE A 190 6.10 -0.61 13.53
N ARG A 191 4.98 -0.78 14.23
CA ARG A 191 4.28 0.35 14.88
C ARG A 191 5.13 1.03 15.94
N GLN A 192 5.97 0.28 16.64
CA GLN A 192 6.85 0.81 17.69
C GLN A 192 8.07 1.55 17.12
N ASN A 193 8.57 1.14 15.95
CA ASN A 193 9.85 1.62 15.42
C ASN A 193 9.72 2.60 14.25
N TYR A 194 8.58 2.67 13.55
CA TYR A 194 8.40 3.54 12.38
C TYR A 194 7.09 4.32 12.46
N SER A 195 7.18 5.56 12.96
CA SER A 195 6.01 6.44 13.20
C SER A 195 5.27 6.86 11.94
N ASP A 196 5.98 6.89 10.80
CA ASP A 196 5.42 7.40 9.55
C ASP A 196 4.62 6.33 8.80
N VAL A 197 4.86 5.05 9.11
CA VAL A 197 4.17 3.92 8.51
C VAL A 197 2.73 3.86 8.98
N ARG A 198 1.81 3.77 8.02
CA ARG A 198 0.36 3.78 8.30
C ARG A 198 -0.22 2.38 8.17
N PHE A 199 -1.15 2.05 9.05
CA PHE A 199 -1.81 0.74 9.08
C PHE A 199 -3.27 0.88 8.64
N MET A 200 -3.66 0.07 7.67
CA MET A 200 -5.05 -0.16 7.31
C MET A 200 -5.54 -1.36 8.11
N THR A 201 -6.48 -1.11 9.03
CA THR A 201 -6.94 -2.11 10.00
C THR A 201 -8.36 -2.56 9.70
N TYR A 202 -8.72 -3.71 10.28
CA TYR A 202 -10.02 -4.35 10.12
C TYR A 202 -10.60 -4.69 11.48
N GLU A 203 -11.92 -4.71 11.55
CA GLU A 203 -12.58 -5.42 12.63
C GLU A 203 -12.33 -6.92 12.44
N SER A 204 -11.82 -7.60 13.46
CA SER A 204 -11.43 -9.02 13.37
C SER A 204 -12.61 -9.92 12.96
N SER A 205 -13.84 -9.56 13.33
CA SER A 205 -15.08 -10.25 12.96
C SER A 205 -15.38 -10.22 11.45
N LYS A 206 -14.78 -9.27 10.71
CA LYS A 206 -15.02 -9.07 9.27
C LYS A 206 -14.02 -9.81 8.38
N LEU A 207 -12.97 -10.39 8.97
CA LEU A 207 -12.01 -11.21 8.24
C LEU A 207 -12.59 -12.61 8.03
N ILE A 208 -13.39 -12.73 6.96
CA ILE A 208 -14.14 -13.93 6.60
C ILE A 208 -13.57 -14.53 5.30
N ALA A 209 -13.26 -15.82 5.32
CA ALA A 209 -12.80 -16.53 4.13
C ALA A 209 -13.95 -16.79 3.15
N ASN A 210 -13.64 -16.75 1.85
CA ASN A 210 -14.59 -17.04 0.79
C ASN A 210 -14.46 -18.51 0.36
N SER A 211 -15.47 -19.34 0.66
CA SER A 211 -15.48 -20.76 0.27
C SER A 211 -15.41 -20.99 -1.24
N LYS A 212 -15.73 -19.99 -2.05
CA LYS A 212 -15.74 -20.03 -3.53
C LYS A 212 -14.73 -19.06 -4.14
N HIS A 213 -13.68 -18.71 -3.40
CA HIS A 213 -12.66 -17.80 -3.93
C HIS A 213 -12.01 -18.38 -5.21
N LYS A 214 -11.71 -17.52 -6.18
CA LYS A 214 -11.12 -17.91 -7.48
C LYS A 214 -9.79 -18.67 -7.37
N TRP A 215 -9.07 -18.50 -6.25
CA TRP A 215 -7.81 -19.19 -5.94
C TRP A 215 -7.95 -20.36 -4.97
N GLY A 216 -9.19 -20.81 -4.71
CA GLY A 216 -9.50 -21.87 -3.76
C GLY A 216 -9.64 -21.36 -2.32
N LEU A 217 -10.11 -22.23 -1.43
CA LEU A 217 -10.37 -21.90 -0.03
C LEU A 217 -9.07 -21.92 0.81
N THR A 218 -8.64 -20.74 1.26
CA THR A 218 -7.57 -20.57 2.25
C THR A 218 -7.96 -19.49 3.28
N PRO A 219 -7.31 -19.43 4.46
CA PRO A 219 -7.61 -18.45 5.51
C PRO A 219 -7.37 -16.99 5.09
N PHE A 220 -6.64 -16.76 4.01
CA PHE A 220 -6.29 -15.43 3.50
C PHE A 220 -6.95 -15.13 2.14
N HIS A 221 -7.92 -15.93 1.73
CA HIS A 221 -8.75 -15.67 0.56
C HIS A 221 -10.13 -15.22 1.02
N TYR A 222 -10.33 -13.91 1.08
CA TYR A 222 -11.47 -13.31 1.76
C TYR A 222 -12.70 -13.13 0.86
N VAL A 223 -13.84 -12.88 1.51
CA VAL A 223 -15.01 -12.33 0.84
C VAL A 223 -14.74 -10.90 0.34
N ASP A 224 -15.47 -10.48 -0.69
CA ASP A 224 -15.28 -9.19 -1.37
C ASP A 224 -15.30 -7.99 -0.43
N ASP A 225 -16.06 -8.06 0.66
CA ASP A 225 -16.19 -6.97 1.62
C ASP A 225 -14.88 -6.65 2.35
N VAL A 226 -13.97 -7.61 2.50
CA VAL A 226 -12.63 -7.35 3.05
C VAL A 226 -11.83 -6.46 2.09
N TYR A 227 -11.85 -6.79 0.80
CA TYR A 227 -11.17 -6.02 -0.24
C TYR A 227 -11.77 -4.61 -0.42
N LYS A 228 -13.09 -4.48 -0.34
CA LYS A 228 -13.76 -3.17 -0.35
C LYS A 228 -13.45 -2.34 0.90
N THR A 229 -13.32 -3.00 2.05
CA THR A 229 -12.92 -2.33 3.31
C THR A 229 -11.50 -1.80 3.22
N PHE A 230 -10.58 -2.60 2.66
CA PHE A 230 -9.21 -2.15 2.37
C PHE A 230 -9.21 -0.88 1.51
N LEU A 231 -9.90 -0.90 0.37
CA LEU A 231 -9.98 0.26 -0.53
C LEU A 231 -10.59 1.49 0.14
N SER A 232 -11.67 1.31 0.92
CA SER A 232 -12.27 2.43 1.66
C SER A 232 -11.29 3.04 2.68
N ASN A 233 -10.51 2.22 3.36
CA ASN A 233 -9.48 2.70 4.29
C ASN A 233 -8.33 3.40 3.55
N LEU A 234 -7.93 2.88 2.39
CA LEU A 234 -6.93 3.47 1.52
C LEU A 234 -7.38 4.86 1.00
N GLU A 235 -8.62 4.97 0.54
CA GLU A 235 -9.21 6.24 0.08
C GLU A 235 -9.28 7.27 1.19
N LYS A 236 -9.69 6.88 2.41
CA LYS A 236 -9.69 7.77 3.58
C LYS A 236 -8.28 8.26 3.91
N LYS A 237 -7.27 7.39 3.79
CA LYS A 237 -5.87 7.75 4.00
C LYS A 237 -5.37 8.72 2.93
N LEU A 238 -5.64 8.45 1.66
CA LEU A 238 -5.26 9.34 0.58
C LEU A 238 -5.97 10.70 0.72
N ALA A 239 -7.24 10.71 1.10
CA ALA A 239 -7.97 11.94 1.39
C ALA A 239 -7.33 12.73 2.55
N SER A 240 -6.82 12.08 3.60
CA SER A 240 -6.15 12.81 4.70
C SER A 240 -4.79 13.40 4.32
N LEU A 241 -4.17 12.93 3.23
CA LEU A 241 -2.97 13.53 2.64
C LEU A 241 -3.28 14.69 1.69
N VAL A 242 -4.53 14.86 1.30
CA VAL A 242 -4.97 15.97 0.46
C VAL A 242 -5.34 17.12 1.40
N TYR A 243 -4.56 18.20 1.44
CA TYR A 243 -4.88 19.38 2.26
C TYR A 243 -4.28 20.65 1.65
N ILE A 244 -4.74 21.80 2.12
CA ILE A 244 -4.29 23.12 1.66
C ILE A 244 -3.43 23.73 2.75
N ILE A 245 -2.17 24.04 2.43
CA ILE A 245 -1.20 24.52 3.43
C ILE A 245 -1.35 26.01 3.66
N ASP A 246 -1.45 26.80 2.58
CA ASP A 246 -1.52 28.25 2.72
C ASP A 246 -2.46 28.95 1.73
N ILE A 247 -2.98 30.03 2.29
CA ILE A 247 -3.94 31.03 1.91
C ILE A 247 -3.49 32.37 1.30
N THR A 248 -3.06 32.52 0.04
CA THR A 248 -2.74 33.88 -0.46
C THR A 248 -3.92 34.55 -1.17
N GLN A 249 -4.31 35.72 -0.68
CA GLN A 249 -5.35 36.56 -1.30
C GLN A 249 -4.77 37.89 -1.78
N ASN A 250 -5.09 38.29 -3.00
CA ASN A 250 -4.74 39.58 -3.56
C ASN A 250 -5.95 40.24 -4.20
N LYS A 251 -6.19 41.52 -3.88
CA LYS A 251 -7.22 42.34 -4.53
C LYS A 251 -6.60 43.08 -5.72
N PHE A 252 -7.28 43.08 -6.86
CA PHE A 252 -6.87 43.84 -8.05
C PHE A 252 -8.10 44.45 -8.75
N ARG A 253 -8.37 45.74 -8.49
CA ARG A 253 -9.58 46.44 -9.01
C ARG A 253 -10.85 45.61 -8.76
N ASP A 254 -11.71 45.43 -9.77
CA ASP A 254 -12.98 44.68 -9.76
C ASP A 254 -12.80 43.14 -9.74
N ASN A 255 -11.59 42.65 -9.44
CA ASN A 255 -11.30 41.21 -9.38
C ASN A 255 -10.62 40.84 -8.06
N LEU A 256 -11.01 39.68 -7.55
CA LEU A 256 -10.30 39.00 -6.49
C LEU A 256 -9.40 37.92 -7.10
N PHE A 257 -8.14 37.88 -6.65
CA PHE A 257 -7.18 36.85 -7.00
C PHE A 257 -6.83 36.04 -5.77
N PHE A 258 -6.77 34.73 -5.95
CA PHE A 258 -6.51 33.80 -4.88
C PHE A 258 -5.49 32.78 -5.36
N ALA A 259 -4.42 32.58 -4.59
CA ALA A 259 -3.44 31.52 -4.81
C ALA A 259 -3.34 30.69 -3.53
N GLY A 260 -3.69 29.42 -3.61
CA GLY A 260 -3.44 28.48 -2.52
C GLY A 260 -2.06 27.84 -2.69
N ILE A 261 -1.18 27.92 -1.69
CA ILE A 261 0.01 27.05 -1.65
C ILE A 261 -0.48 25.69 -1.16
N ILE A 262 -0.29 24.68 -2.01
CA ILE A 262 -0.72 23.32 -1.73
C ILE A 262 0.47 22.42 -1.95
N ASP A 263 0.94 21.82 -0.88
CA ASP A 263 2.05 20.86 -0.86
C ASP A 263 1.46 19.49 -0.56
N SER A 264 1.54 18.62 -1.56
CA SER A 264 1.22 17.21 -1.42
C SER A 264 2.06 16.46 -2.44
N ASN A 265 2.59 15.31 -2.05
CA ASN A 265 3.26 14.37 -2.97
C ASN A 265 2.31 13.72 -3.98
N LEU A 266 1.00 14.04 -3.94
CA LEU A 266 -0.01 13.56 -4.86
C LEU A 266 -0.28 14.57 -5.98
N ASN A 267 -0.64 14.08 -7.15
CA ASN A 267 -1.07 14.92 -8.26
C ASN A 267 -2.52 15.40 -8.05
N LEU A 268 -2.70 16.69 -7.78
CA LEU A 268 -4.00 17.25 -7.40
C LEU A 268 -4.66 18.09 -8.52
N GLU A 269 -5.99 18.19 -8.44
CA GLU A 269 -6.79 19.19 -9.12
C GLU A 269 -7.54 20.04 -8.10
N TYR A 270 -7.83 21.28 -8.47
CA TYR A 270 -8.34 22.30 -7.57
C TYR A 270 -9.59 22.96 -8.15
N ALA A 271 -10.59 23.18 -7.30
CA ALA A 271 -11.77 23.97 -7.62
C ALA A 271 -12.01 25.03 -6.54
N ALA A 272 -12.73 26.10 -6.88
CA ALA A 272 -13.06 27.15 -5.92
C ALA A 272 -14.47 27.67 -6.18
N TYR A 273 -15.24 27.90 -5.12
CA TYR A 273 -16.59 28.45 -5.18
C TYR A 273 -16.62 29.79 -4.44
N LEU A 274 -17.15 30.83 -5.09
CA LEU A 274 -17.38 32.13 -4.49
C LEU A 274 -18.80 32.22 -3.94
N TYR A 275 -18.91 32.68 -2.70
CA TYR A 275 -20.17 32.95 -2.01
C TYR A 275 -20.28 34.43 -1.68
N LYS A 276 -21.49 34.98 -1.73
CA LYS A 276 -21.86 36.31 -1.23
C LYS A 276 -23.07 36.16 -0.30
N ASN A 277 -22.98 36.66 0.92
CA ASN A 277 -24.03 36.57 1.94
C ASN A 277 -24.58 35.14 2.14
N GLY A 278 -23.71 34.13 2.01
CA GLY A 278 -24.06 32.71 2.15
C GLY A 278 -24.54 32.00 0.88
N GLU A 279 -24.81 32.73 -0.20
CA GLU A 279 -25.24 32.15 -1.48
C GLU A 279 -24.07 31.98 -2.45
N LYS A 280 -23.99 30.84 -3.16
CA LYS A 280 -22.96 30.60 -4.18
C LYS A 280 -23.28 31.47 -5.40
N ILE A 281 -22.37 32.36 -5.77
CA ILE A 281 -22.54 33.29 -6.90
C ILE A 281 -21.64 32.99 -8.09
N ASP A 282 -20.55 32.26 -7.89
CA ASP A 282 -19.63 31.87 -8.97
C ASP A 282 -18.86 30.58 -8.60
N ASP A 283 -18.36 29.86 -9.60
CA ASP A 283 -17.48 28.71 -9.41
C ASP A 283 -16.48 28.51 -10.54
N ILE A 284 -15.30 28.02 -10.17
CA ILE A 284 -14.29 27.50 -11.08
C ILE A 284 -14.15 26.01 -10.79
N PHE A 285 -14.46 25.19 -11.79
CA PHE A 285 -14.37 23.74 -11.69
C PHE A 285 -12.90 23.26 -11.67
N TYR A 286 -12.71 21.97 -11.38
CA TYR A 286 -11.39 21.37 -11.17
C TYR A 286 -10.39 21.66 -12.30
N GLN A 287 -9.24 22.24 -11.94
CA GLN A 287 -8.12 22.56 -12.82
C GLN A 287 -6.78 22.24 -12.13
N SER A 288 -5.69 22.11 -12.89
CA SER A 288 -4.36 21.79 -12.33
C SER A 288 -3.62 22.98 -11.72
N MET A 289 -4.06 24.22 -11.98
CA MET A 289 -3.44 25.42 -11.39
C MET A 289 -4.21 25.84 -10.14
N PRO A 290 -3.58 25.98 -8.96
CA PRO A 290 -4.26 26.37 -7.71
C PRO A 290 -4.46 27.89 -7.60
N ILE A 291 -4.73 28.54 -8.75
CA ILE A 291 -4.94 29.99 -8.86
C ILE A 291 -6.34 30.25 -9.39
N PHE A 292 -7.13 31.01 -8.63
CA PHE A 292 -8.51 31.31 -8.94
C PHE A 292 -8.73 32.81 -9.03
N LYS A 293 -9.55 33.23 -9.99
CA LYS A 293 -9.90 34.62 -10.21
C LYS A 293 -11.41 34.75 -10.28
N PHE A 294 -11.98 35.51 -9.36
CA PHE A 294 -13.40 35.82 -9.36
C PHE A 294 -13.62 37.32 -9.56
N LYS A 295 -14.70 37.66 -10.25
CA LYS A 295 -15.24 39.02 -10.22
C LYS A 295 -16.12 39.16 -8.99
N TYR A 296 -16.12 40.35 -8.40
CA TYR A 296 -17.04 40.69 -7.30
C TYR A 296 -17.63 42.08 -7.54
N ASP A 297 -18.85 42.31 -7.07
CA ASP A 297 -19.55 43.60 -7.25
C ASP A 297 -20.52 43.89 -6.10
N GLY A 298 -20.47 45.14 -5.63
CA GLY A 298 -21.27 45.67 -4.53
C GLY A 298 -20.91 45.11 -3.15
N ASP A 299 -21.49 45.75 -2.13
CA ASP A 299 -21.26 45.43 -0.72
C ASP A 299 -21.81 44.05 -0.34
N GLY A 300 -21.22 43.45 0.70
CA GLY A 300 -21.64 42.18 1.29
C GLY A 300 -20.47 41.37 1.83
N ASP A 301 -20.80 40.28 2.53
CA ASP A 301 -19.81 39.33 3.02
C ASP A 301 -19.50 38.31 1.94
N TYR A 302 -18.24 38.25 1.48
CA TYR A 302 -17.84 37.21 0.54
C TYR A 302 -16.99 36.15 1.22
N MET A 303 -17.11 34.94 0.71
CA MET A 303 -16.38 33.78 1.19
C MET A 303 -15.99 32.93 0.00
N ILE A 304 -14.73 32.49 -0.04
CA ILE A 304 -14.30 31.46 -1.00
C ILE A 304 -14.17 30.13 -0.27
N ARG A 305 -14.72 29.09 -0.88
CA ARG A 305 -14.47 27.70 -0.49
C ARG A 305 -13.56 27.06 -1.52
N LEU A 306 -12.42 26.55 -1.07
CA LEU A 306 -11.49 25.81 -1.92
C LEU A 306 -11.67 24.32 -1.78
N PHE A 307 -11.56 23.62 -2.91
CA PHE A 307 -11.64 22.19 -3.03
C PHE A 307 -10.36 21.67 -3.68
N CYS A 308 -9.86 20.55 -3.18
CA CYS A 308 -8.80 19.80 -3.84
C CYS A 308 -9.16 18.31 -3.88
N ARG A 309 -8.72 17.65 -4.94
CA ARG A 309 -8.89 16.20 -5.14
C ARG A 309 -7.67 15.61 -5.82
N VAL A 310 -7.44 14.32 -5.63
CA VAL A 310 -6.43 13.61 -6.42
C VAL A 310 -6.94 13.50 -7.86
N LYS A 311 -6.13 13.99 -8.81
CA LYS A 311 -6.45 14.09 -10.23
C LYS A 311 -6.94 12.76 -10.77
N GLY A 312 -8.11 12.76 -11.40
CA GLY A 312 -8.71 11.57 -12.00
C GLY A 312 -9.33 10.57 -11.02
N THR A 313 -9.51 10.96 -9.75
CA THR A 313 -10.20 10.14 -8.75
C THR A 313 -11.32 10.93 -8.06
N ASN A 314 -12.14 10.23 -7.27
CA ASN A 314 -13.12 10.85 -6.37
C ASN A 314 -12.54 11.16 -4.97
N ILE A 315 -11.25 10.87 -4.75
CA ILE A 315 -10.56 11.11 -3.48
C ILE A 315 -10.34 12.61 -3.36
N LYS A 316 -11.12 13.22 -2.48
CA LYS A 316 -11.13 14.66 -2.26
C LYS A 316 -11.02 14.94 -0.78
N ASN A 317 -10.41 16.07 -0.47
CA ASN A 317 -10.51 16.66 0.84
C ASN A 317 -10.83 18.13 0.65
N THR A 318 -11.75 18.64 1.45
CA THR A 318 -12.22 20.01 1.33
C THR A 318 -12.97 20.41 2.59
N GLN A 319 -12.56 21.52 3.21
CA GLN A 319 -13.42 22.69 3.43
C GLN A 319 -12.63 23.79 4.16
N TYR A 320 -11.79 24.50 3.41
CA TYR A 320 -11.23 25.76 3.91
C TYR A 320 -12.08 26.91 3.35
N SER A 321 -12.72 27.63 4.26
CA SER A 321 -13.49 28.84 3.95
C SER A 321 -12.64 30.03 4.35
N VAL A 322 -12.36 30.93 3.42
CA VAL A 322 -11.63 32.15 3.74
C VAL A 322 -12.58 33.34 3.62
N PRO A 323 -12.93 33.99 4.74
CA PRO A 323 -13.77 35.17 4.70
C PRO A 323 -12.98 36.31 4.04
N ILE A 324 -13.68 37.07 3.19
CA ILE A 324 -13.12 38.24 2.54
C ILE A 324 -13.90 39.43 3.08
N LYS A 325 -13.24 40.23 3.92
CA LYS A 325 -13.80 41.51 4.35
C LYS A 325 -13.57 42.54 3.24
N PHE A 326 -14.65 43.19 2.82
CA PHE A 326 -14.60 44.32 1.89
C PHE A 326 -14.53 45.62 2.65
#